data_AF-A0AAW2W504-F1
#
_entry.id   AF-A0AAW2W504-F1
#
_cell.length_a   1.000
_cell.length_b   1.000
_cell.length_c   1.000
_cell.angle_alpha   90.00
_cell.angle_beta   90.00
_cell.angle_gamma   90.00
#
_symmetry.space_group_name_H-M   'P 1'
#
loop_
_entity.id
_entity.type
_entity.pdbx_description
1 polymer ?
#
loop_
_entity_poly.entity_id
_entity_poly.type
_entity_poly.pdbx_seq_one_letter_code
_entity_poly.pdbx_strand_id
1 'polypeptide(L)'
;MFGWAILMPIGAMVARYMRQWDPIWFYSHIAVQSFAFVLGLSGIICGLVLENRLNVSVDKHKAIGIVVLVLGCLQVIALLGRPDKASKVRKYWKWYHFGVGRVLIFLAAVNVFYGIHLGGAGSGWNAGFAVALVVLFVISLILELRMCLRK
;
A
#
# COMPACT_ATOMS: atom_id res chain seq x y z
N MET A 1 -9.59 -3.88 2.52
CA MET A 1 -9.48 -3.53 1.08
C MET A 1 -9.03 -2.08 0.87
N PHE A 2 -9.89 -1.09 1.12
CA PHE A 2 -9.63 0.31 0.73
C PHE A 2 -8.33 0.93 1.28
N GLY A 3 -8.00 0.69 2.55
CA GLY A 3 -6.76 1.21 3.17
C GLY A 3 -5.50 0.79 2.42
N TRP A 4 -5.00 -0.42 2.66
CA TRP A 4 -3.68 -0.80 2.16
C TRP A 4 -3.62 -1.28 0.72
N ALA A 5 -4.72 -1.78 0.15
CA ALA A 5 -4.66 -2.36 -1.19
C ALA A 5 -5.02 -1.35 -2.31
N ILE A 6 -5.66 -0.23 -1.98
CA ILE A 6 -6.06 0.80 -2.95
C ILE A 6 -5.34 2.13 -2.68
N LEU A 7 -5.39 2.65 -1.45
CA LEU A 7 -4.77 3.96 -1.16
C LEU A 7 -3.24 3.90 -1.17
N MET A 8 -2.60 2.80 -0.77
CA MET A 8 -1.13 2.69 -0.83
C MET A 8 -0.57 2.78 -2.27
N PRO A 9 -1.14 2.07 -3.27
CA PRO A 9 -0.81 2.33 -4.68
C PRO A 9 -1.00 3.78 -5.10
N ILE A 10 -2.12 4.42 -4.72
CA ILE A 10 -2.38 5.83 -5.07
C ILE A 10 -1.30 6.74 -4.46
N GLY A 11 -0.95 6.54 -3.20
CA GLY A 11 0.15 7.27 -2.56
C GLY A 11 1.48 7.08 -3.29
N ALA A 12 1.79 5.85 -3.73
CA ALA A 12 2.98 5.58 -4.53
C ALA A 12 2.96 6.27 -5.90
N MET A 13 1.81 6.31 -6.57
CA MET A 13 1.61 7.03 -7.84
C MET A 13 1.81 8.54 -7.66
N VAL A 14 1.27 9.14 -6.60
CA VAL A 14 1.51 10.56 -6.25
C VAL A 14 3.02 10.83 -6.13
N ALA A 15 3.75 10.01 -5.36
CA ALA A 15 5.20 10.17 -5.19
C ALA A 15 6.03 9.93 -6.46
N ARG A 16 5.47 9.25 -7.46
CA ARG A 16 6.13 8.95 -8.74
C ARG A 16 5.88 10.02 -9.80
N TYR A 17 4.62 10.45 -9.95
CA TYR A 17 4.15 11.24 -11.09
C TYR A 17 3.94 12.73 -10.79
N MET A 18 3.90 13.12 -9.51
CA MET A 18 3.70 14.52 -9.11
C MET A 18 5.00 15.21 -8.66
N ARG A 19 6.16 14.57 -8.79
CA ARG A 19 7.45 15.09 -8.27
C ARG A 19 7.83 16.50 -8.72
N GLN A 20 7.37 16.94 -9.90
CA GLN A 20 7.60 18.32 -10.37
C GLN A 20 6.98 19.39 -9.47
N TRP A 21 5.97 19.05 -8.67
CA TRP A 21 5.28 19.97 -7.78
C TRP A 21 5.87 19.90 -6.36
N ASP A 22 7.17 20.15 -6.19
CA ASP A 22 7.81 20.25 -4.86
C ASP A 22 7.34 21.56 -4.18
N PRO A 23 6.95 21.55 -2.89
CA PRO A 23 6.91 20.40 -1.96
C PRO A 23 5.56 19.66 -1.91
N ILE A 24 4.56 20.08 -2.70
CA ILE A 24 3.17 19.55 -2.68
C ILE A 24 3.15 18.02 -2.80
N TRP A 25 3.89 17.43 -3.74
CA TRP A 25 3.90 15.98 -3.93
C TRP A 25 4.28 15.20 -2.67
N PHE A 26 5.17 15.75 -1.85
CA PHE A 26 5.69 15.11 -0.66
C PHE A 26 4.62 15.09 0.44
N TYR A 27 3.95 16.22 0.66
CA TYR A 27 2.86 16.31 1.63
C TYR A 27 1.64 15.51 1.18
N SER A 28 1.27 15.55 -0.10
CA SER A 28 0.18 14.72 -0.63
C SER A 28 0.49 13.22 -0.48
N HIS A 29 1.71 12.80 -0.79
CA HIS A 29 2.13 11.41 -0.57
C HIS A 29 1.99 11.01 0.90
N ILE A 30 2.55 11.78 1.83
CA ILE A 30 2.48 11.47 3.26
C ILE A 30 1.04 11.46 3.75
N ALA A 31 0.22 12.43 3.35
CA ALA A 31 -1.19 12.49 3.76
C ALA A 31 -1.96 11.23 3.32
N VAL A 32 -1.83 10.82 2.05
CA VAL A 32 -2.47 9.61 1.53
C VAL A 32 -1.95 8.36 2.23
N GLN A 33 -0.63 8.23 2.43
CA GLN A 33 -0.03 7.06 3.08
C GLN A 33 -0.41 6.97 4.56
N SER A 34 -0.44 8.09 5.29
CA SER A 34 -0.84 8.11 6.69
C SER A 34 -2.31 7.74 6.85
N PHE A 35 -3.19 8.27 5.99
CA PHE A 35 -4.60 7.90 6.00
C PHE A 35 -4.81 6.42 5.66
N ALA A 36 -4.11 5.91 4.64
CA ALA A 36 -4.11 4.49 4.29
C ALA A 36 -3.61 3.62 5.46
N PHE A 37 -2.54 4.05 6.15
CA PHE A 37 -1.97 3.35 7.28
C PHE A 37 -2.98 3.18 8.41
N VAL A 38 -3.62 4.28 8.84
CA VAL A 38 -4.65 4.28 9.89
C VAL A 38 -5.81 3.36 9.52
N LEU A 39 -6.36 3.47 8.31
CA LEU A 39 -7.47 2.62 7.88
C LEU A 39 -7.10 1.14 7.85
N GLY A 40 -5.89 0.79 7.41
CA GLY A 40 -5.46 -0.60 7.41
C GLY A 40 -5.17 -1.13 8.81
N LEU A 41 -4.61 -0.32 9.71
CA LEU A 41 -4.44 -0.67 11.12
C LEU A 41 -5.81 -0.93 11.79
N SER A 42 -6.79 -0.05 11.57
CA SER A 42 -8.16 -0.27 12.03
C SER A 42 -8.73 -1.58 11.48
N GLY A 43 -8.49 -1.89 10.20
CA GLY A 43 -8.91 -3.15 9.58
C GLY A 43 -8.30 -4.39 10.23
N ILE A 44 -7.01 -4.36 10.59
CA ILE A 44 -6.36 -5.45 11.32
C ILE A 44 -6.96 -5.61 12.71
N ILE A 45 -7.15 -4.52 13.45
CA ILE A 45 -7.74 -4.56 14.79
C ILE A 45 -9.15 -5.16 14.72
N CYS A 46 -9.97 -4.72 13.77
CA CYS A 46 -11.29 -5.30 13.52
C CYS A 46 -11.20 -6.79 13.19
N GLY A 47 -10.25 -7.22 12.37
CA GLY A 47 -10.03 -8.62 12.01
C GLY A 47 -9.69 -9.49 13.23
N LEU A 48 -8.77 -9.04 14.09
CA LEU A 48 -8.40 -9.74 15.32
C LEU A 48 -9.56 -9.85 16.31
N VAL A 49 -10.34 -8.77 16.45
CA VAL A 49 -11.54 -8.76 17.30
C VAL A 49 -12.60 -9.72 16.74
N LEU A 50 -12.81 -9.73 15.42
CA LEU A 50 -13.80 -10.58 14.76
C LEU A 50 -13.42 -12.07 14.84
N GLU A 51 -12.14 -12.39 14.65
CA GLU A 51 -11.61 -13.76 14.81
C GLU A 51 -11.95 -14.32 16.20
N ASN A 52 -11.65 -13.56 17.25
CA ASN A 52 -11.95 -13.94 18.63
C ASN A 52 -13.46 -14.06 18.89
N ARG A 53 -14.27 -13.12 18.39
CA ARG A 53 -15.73 -13.15 18.59
C ARG A 53 -16.43 -14.30 17.87
N LEU A 54 -15.95 -14.68 16.70
CA LEU A 54 -16.54 -15.76 15.91
C LEU A 54 -15.93 -17.13 16.21
N ASN A 55 -14.86 -17.18 17.01
CA ASN A 55 -14.11 -18.40 17.33
C ASN A 55 -13.69 -19.19 16.07
N VAL A 56 -13.24 -18.46 15.05
CA VAL A 56 -12.73 -19.02 13.78
C VAL A 56 -11.21 -18.85 13.74
N SER A 57 -10.51 -19.71 13.00
CA SER A 57 -9.09 -19.51 12.72
C SER A 57 -8.89 -19.04 11.29
N VAL A 58 -8.14 -17.96 11.13
CA VAL A 58 -7.70 -17.40 9.83
C VAL A 58 -6.19 -17.22 9.79
N ASP A 59 -5.44 -18.17 10.37
CA ASP A 59 -4.02 -18.01 10.70
C ASP A 59 -3.13 -17.57 9.53
N LYS A 60 -3.33 -18.10 8.32
CA LYS A 60 -2.56 -17.69 7.14
C LYS A 60 -2.84 -16.24 6.74
N HIS A 61 -4.11 -15.83 6.71
CA HIS A 61 -4.52 -14.46 6.37
C HIS A 61 -4.04 -13.46 7.42
N LYS A 62 -4.15 -13.84 8.69
CA LYS A 62 -3.62 -13.10 9.84
C LYS A 62 -2.10 -12.94 9.76
N ALA A 63 -1.36 -14.02 9.48
CA ALA A 63 0.09 -13.98 9.35
C ALA A 63 0.54 -13.02 8.23
N ILE A 64 -0.07 -13.12 7.05
CA ILE A 64 0.21 -12.17 5.95
C ILE A 64 -0.16 -10.74 6.37
N GLY A 65 -1.30 -10.54 7.03
CA GLY A 65 -1.72 -9.23 7.55
C GLY A 65 -0.72 -8.62 8.52
N ILE A 66 -0.16 -9.41 9.44
CA ILE A 66 0.88 -9.00 10.38
C ILE A 66 2.18 -8.65 9.62
N VAL A 67 2.58 -9.45 8.63
CA VAL A 67 3.75 -9.12 7.79
C VAL A 67 3.53 -7.77 7.12
N VAL A 68 2.37 -7.53 6.49
CA VAL A 68 2.06 -6.24 5.85
C VAL A 68 2.08 -5.10 6.87
N LEU A 69 1.60 -5.30 8.11
CA LEU A 69 1.70 -4.32 9.19
C LEU A 69 3.15 -3.97 9.53
N VAL A 70 4.01 -4.98 9.70
CA VAL A 70 5.44 -4.78 9.96
C VAL A 70 6.08 -3.98 8.83
N LEU A 71 5.81 -4.34 7.57
CA LEU A 71 6.31 -3.58 6.42
C LEU A 71 5.77 -2.14 6.42
N GLY A 72 4.53 -1.92 6.86
CA GLY A 72 3.91 -0.60 6.98
C GLY A 72 4.59 0.26 8.05
N CYS A 73 4.85 -0.30 9.23
CA CYS A 73 5.62 0.36 10.27
C CYS A 73 7.03 0.72 9.79
N LEU A 74 7.69 -0.17 9.04
CA LEU A 74 8.96 0.10 8.39
C LEU A 74 8.89 1.29 7.41
N GLN A 75 7.78 1.49 6.70
CA GLN A 75 7.57 2.68 5.86
C GLN A 75 7.41 3.96 6.69
N VAL A 76 6.71 3.91 7.82
CA VAL A 76 6.58 5.06 8.73
C VAL A 76 7.94 5.42 9.32
N ILE A 77 8.73 4.43 9.75
CA ILE A 77 10.11 4.66 10.23
C ILE A 77 11.00 5.21 9.11
N ALA A 78 10.78 4.81 7.85
CA ALA A 78 11.51 5.36 6.71
C ALA A 78 11.35 6.89 6.61
N LEU A 79 10.19 7.43 6.97
CA LEU A 79 9.97 8.88 7.02
C LEU A 79 10.85 9.55 8.08
N LEU A 80 10.90 8.98 9.29
CA LEU A 80 11.71 9.49 10.41
C LEU A 80 13.21 9.41 10.09
N GLY A 81 13.65 8.32 9.47
CA GLY A 81 15.03 8.08 9.06
C GLY A 81 15.40 8.64 7.69
N ARG A 82 14.63 9.59 7.13
CA ARG A 82 14.83 10.14 5.78
C ARG A 82 16.11 11.00 5.71
N PRO A 83 17.18 10.56 5.02
CA PRO A 83 18.45 11.30 4.96
C PRO A 83 18.31 12.60 4.17
N ASP A 84 19.26 13.53 4.31
CA ASP A 84 19.30 14.74 3.47
C ASP A 84 19.39 14.42 1.95
N LYS A 85 18.92 15.34 1.09
CA LYS A 85 18.94 15.16 -0.38
C LYS A 85 20.37 15.00 -0.93
N ALA A 86 21.38 15.62 -0.31
CA ALA A 86 22.79 15.53 -0.71
C ALA A 86 23.53 14.30 -0.13
N SER A 87 22.93 13.59 0.82
CA SER A 87 23.58 12.44 1.48
C SER A 87 23.74 11.24 0.52
N LYS A 88 24.94 10.64 0.50
CA LYS A 88 25.21 9.39 -0.25
C LYS A 88 24.32 8.23 0.23
N VAL A 89 23.96 8.22 1.52
CA VAL A 89 23.09 7.19 2.13
C VAL A 89 21.65 7.27 1.59
N ARG A 90 21.23 8.45 1.06
CA ARG A 90 19.90 8.65 0.47
C ARG A 90 19.62 7.67 -0.67
N LYS A 91 20.64 7.17 -1.37
CA LYS A 91 20.50 6.14 -2.42
C LYS A 91 19.98 4.82 -1.83
N TYR A 92 20.60 4.32 -0.76
CA TYR A 92 20.19 3.08 -0.10
C TYR A 92 18.82 3.22 0.58
N TRP A 93 18.57 4.36 1.21
CA TRP A 93 17.25 4.67 1.76
C TRP A 93 16.16 4.62 0.68
N LYS A 94 16.41 5.16 -0.53
CA LYS A 94 15.46 5.07 -1.65
C LYS A 94 15.21 3.61 -2.06
N TRP A 95 16.25 2.79 -2.18
CA TRP A 95 16.10 1.37 -2.53
C TRP A 95 15.26 0.62 -1.50
N TYR A 96 15.59 0.80 -0.23
CA TYR A 96 14.82 0.26 0.90
C TYR A 96 13.36 0.69 0.85
N HIS A 97 13.09 2.01 0.86
CA HIS A 97 11.75 2.57 0.90
C HIS A 97 10.90 2.09 -0.30
N PHE A 98 11.47 2.13 -1.50
CA PHE A 98 10.78 1.68 -2.69
C PHE A 98 10.60 0.17 -2.79
N GLY A 99 11.60 -0.63 -2.40
CA GLY A 99 11.53 -2.09 -2.44
C GLY A 99 10.50 -2.61 -1.45
N VAL A 100 10.65 -2.22 -0.18
CA VAL A 100 9.76 -2.64 0.90
C VAL A 100 8.33 -2.13 0.67
N GLY A 101 8.16 -0.90 0.17
CA GLY A 101 6.85 -0.34 -0.16
C GLY A 101 6.12 -1.12 -1.26
N ARG A 102 6.83 -1.64 -2.27
CA ARG A 102 6.23 -2.47 -3.33
C ARG A 102 5.84 -3.85 -2.83
N VAL A 103 6.70 -4.48 -2.03
CA VAL A 103 6.39 -5.77 -1.40
C VAL A 103 5.15 -5.65 -0.51
N LEU A 104 5.06 -4.57 0.26
CA LEU A 104 3.87 -4.24 1.07
C LEU A 104 2.61 -4.22 0.20
N ILE A 105 2.62 -3.42 -0.88
CA ILE A 105 1.45 -3.25 -1.76
C ILE A 105 1.03 -4.60 -2.38
N PHE A 106 2.00 -5.37 -2.86
CA PHE A 106 1.75 -6.68 -3.44
C PHE A 106 1.11 -7.64 -2.42
N LEU A 107 1.72 -7.79 -1.24
CA LEU A 107 1.19 -8.66 -0.20
C LEU A 107 -0.18 -8.19 0.31
N ALA A 108 -0.41 -6.88 0.41
CA ALA A 108 -1.72 -6.33 0.76
C ALA A 108 -2.80 -6.73 -0.25
N ALA A 109 -2.50 -6.66 -1.56
CA ALA A 109 -3.44 -7.07 -2.61
C ALA A 109 -3.74 -8.58 -2.55
N VAL A 110 -2.70 -9.42 -2.44
CA VAL A 110 -2.87 -10.88 -2.27
C VAL A 110 -3.71 -11.20 -1.03
N ASN A 111 -3.43 -10.53 0.09
CA ASN A 111 -4.15 -10.78 1.33
C ASN A 111 -5.63 -10.36 1.26
N VAL A 112 -5.97 -9.36 0.45
CA VAL A 112 -7.37 -8.97 0.21
C VAL A 112 -8.11 -10.04 -0.58
N PHE A 113 -7.55 -10.55 -1.68
CA PHE A 113 -8.17 -11.66 -2.42
C PHE A 113 -8.37 -12.89 -1.53
N TYR A 114 -7.36 -13.22 -0.72
CA TYR A 114 -7.46 -14.34 0.21
C TYR A 114 -8.52 -14.10 1.29
N GLY A 115 -8.58 -12.89 1.85
CA GLY A 115 -9.62 -12.51 2.82
C GLY A 115 -11.03 -12.55 2.26
N ILE A 116 -11.24 -12.14 1.00
CA ILE A 116 -12.54 -12.26 0.31
C ILE A 116 -12.95 -13.72 0.16
N HIS A 117 -12.01 -14.59 -0.21
CA HIS A 117 -12.24 -16.04 -0.30
C HIS A 117 -12.61 -16.64 1.07
N LEU A 118 -11.86 -16.32 2.12
CA LEU A 118 -12.14 -16.78 3.48
C LEU A 118 -13.50 -16.29 4.01
N GLY A 119 -13.87 -15.06 3.70
CA GLY A 119 -15.13 -14.46 4.11
C GLY A 119 -16.36 -14.96 3.33
N GLY A 120 -16.18 -15.84 2.33
CA GLY A 120 -17.28 -16.37 1.53
C GLY A 120 -18.07 -15.30 0.75
N ALA A 121 -17.48 -14.13 0.50
CA ALA A 121 -18.21 -12.99 -0.06
C ALA A 121 -18.60 -13.16 -1.54
N GLY A 122 -18.06 -14.16 -2.23
CA GLY A 122 -18.42 -14.52 -3.60
C GLY A 122 -17.54 -13.87 -4.67
N SER A 123 -17.71 -14.33 -5.92
CA SER A 123 -16.87 -13.93 -7.06
C SER A 123 -17.01 -12.44 -7.43
N GLY A 124 -18.15 -11.81 -7.15
CA GLY A 124 -18.39 -10.40 -7.43
C GLY A 124 -17.42 -9.46 -6.71
N TRP A 125 -17.07 -9.74 -5.46
CA TRP A 125 -16.07 -8.95 -4.71
C TRP A 125 -14.67 -9.11 -5.27
N ASN A 126 -14.29 -10.33 -5.65
CA ASN A 126 -13.01 -10.57 -6.32
C ASN A 126 -12.93 -9.84 -7.66
N ALA A 127 -14.00 -9.90 -8.47
CA ALA A 127 -14.07 -9.19 -9.74
C ALA A 127 -13.99 -7.68 -9.55
N GLY A 128 -14.78 -7.10 -8.63
CA GLY A 128 -14.76 -5.67 -8.34
C GLY A 128 -13.39 -5.18 -7.87
N PHE A 129 -12.74 -5.93 -6.98
CA PHE A 129 -11.39 -5.59 -6.53
C PHE A 129 -10.35 -5.73 -7.64
N ALA A 130 -10.43 -6.77 -8.47
CA ALA A 130 -9.55 -6.94 -9.63
C ALA A 130 -9.71 -5.78 -10.63
N VAL A 131 -10.95 -5.36 -10.93
CA VAL A 131 -11.23 -4.20 -11.78
C VAL A 131 -10.59 -2.94 -11.20
N ALA A 132 -10.70 -2.70 -9.89
CA ALA A 132 -10.07 -1.55 -9.26
C ALA A 132 -8.54 -1.56 -9.42
N LEU A 133 -7.89 -2.72 -9.26
CA LEU A 133 -6.44 -2.86 -9.48
C LEU A 133 -6.06 -2.63 -10.95
N VAL A 134 -6.84 -3.14 -11.89
CA VAL A 134 -6.63 -2.92 -13.33
C VAL A 134 -6.74 -1.44 -13.68
N VAL A 135 -7.75 -0.74 -13.15
CA VAL A 135 -7.90 0.71 -13.36
C VAL A 135 -6.67 1.47 -12.84
N LEU A 136 -6.21 1.17 -11.63
CA LEU A 136 -5.00 1.79 -11.07
C LEU A 136 -3.76 1.49 -11.94
N PHE A 137 -3.63 0.25 -12.41
CA PHE A 137 -2.54 -0.14 -13.29
C PHE A 137 -2.56 0.61 -14.63
N VAL A 138 -3.73 0.70 -15.29
CA VAL A 138 -3.89 1.43 -16.55
C VAL A 138 -3.58 2.91 -16.37
N ILE A 139 -4.08 3.55 -15.29
CA ILE A 139 -3.73 4.94 -14.99
C ILE A 139 -2.23 5.10 -14.80
N SER A 140 -1.59 4.21 -14.03
CA SER A 140 -0.14 4.24 -13.82
C SER A 140 0.63 4.08 -15.13
N LEU A 141 0.19 3.18 -16.02
CA LEU A 141 0.80 2.96 -17.33
C LEU A 141 0.71 4.21 -18.20
N ILE A 142 -0.47 4.84 -18.29
CA ILE A 142 -0.68 6.08 -19.04
C ILE A 142 0.24 7.19 -18.50
N LEU A 143 0.33 7.33 -17.17
CA LEU A 143 1.19 8.34 -16.54
C LEU A 143 2.68 8.05 -16.78
N GLU A 144 3.11 6.79 -16.74
CA GLU A 144 4.49 6.40 -17.03
C GLU A 144 4.85 6.69 -18.49
N LEU A 145 3.99 6.30 -19.44
CA LEU A 145 4.17 6.59 -20.87
C LEU A 145 4.30 8.10 -21.12
N ARG A 146 3.38 8.91 -20.58
CA ARG A 146 3.43 10.38 -20.71
C ARG A 146 4.73 10.97 -20.18
N MET A 147 5.23 10.45 -19.07
CA MET A 147 6.48 10.93 -18.47
C MET A 147 7.71 10.50 -19.27
N CYS A 148 7.73 9.29 -19.82
CA CYS A 148 8.81 8.83 -20.68
C CYS A 148 8.86 9.63 -21.99
N LEU A 149 7.71 10.00 -22.55
CA LEU A 149 7.62 10.85 -23.75
C LEU A 149 8.01 12.32 -23.52
N ARG A 150 8.07 12.77 -22.26
CA ARG A 150 8.48 14.14 -21.89
C ARG A 150 9.99 14.26 -21.60
N LYS A 151 10.69 13.13 -21.50
CA LYS A 151 12.14 13.07 -21.32
C LYS A 151 12.83 12.95 -22.66
#